data_AF-A0A1H2MAM5-F1
#
_entry.id   AF-A0A1H2MAM5-F1
#
_cell.length_a   1.000
_cell.length_b   1.000
_cell.length_c   1.000
_cell.angle_alpha   90.00
_cell.angle_beta   90.00
_cell.angle_gamma   90.00
#
_symmetry.space_group_name_H-M   'P 1'
#
loop_
_entity.id
_entity.type
_entity.pdbx_description
1 polymer ?
#
loop_
_entity_poly.entity_id
_entity_poly.type
_entity_poly.pdbx_seq_one_letter_code
_entity_poly.pdbx_strand_id
1 'polypeptide(L)'
;MLAARDLAPPLRQMKPAEPTLSLPWPGARALPDTFFDRDAQLLARELLGKVIRHRVGTLWLSARIIETEAYYLVDKGSHASLGYTEKRKALFADGGHIYMYYARGGDSLNFSAHGPGNAVLIKSAHPWVDAISGPDALAAMQRNNPGSLGQPRAPERLCAGQTLLCKALGLKVPNWDARRFDPQQLFVEDVDERPHAIIQCARLGIPKGRDEHLPYRFVDARYARHCTRNPLRRGQVEGRDYQLHTLEPTRP
;
A
#
# COMPACT_ATOMS: atom_id res chain seq x y z
N MET A 1 4.64 -9.45 -31.60
CA MET A 1 3.21 -9.55 -31.27
C MET A 1 3.12 -10.25 -29.91
N LEU A 2 3.28 -9.51 -28.82
CA LEU A 2 3.25 -10.07 -27.46
C LEU A 2 1.79 -10.10 -26.99
N ALA A 3 1.28 -11.30 -26.76
CA ALA A 3 -0.07 -11.55 -26.28
C ALA A 3 -0.31 -10.81 -24.96
N ALA A 4 -1.46 -10.16 -24.87
CA ALA A 4 -2.02 -9.65 -23.63
C ALA A 4 -2.08 -10.81 -22.64
N ARG A 5 -1.31 -10.72 -21.55
CA ARG A 5 -1.42 -11.68 -20.45
C ARG A 5 -2.75 -11.44 -19.77
N ASP A 6 -3.50 -12.52 -19.64
CA ASP A 6 -4.87 -12.59 -19.20
C ASP A 6 -5.16 -11.82 -17.91
N LEU A 7 -6.35 -11.22 -17.90
CA LEU A 7 -6.98 -10.60 -16.76
C LEU A 7 -6.91 -11.54 -15.54
N ALA A 8 -6.36 -11.01 -14.43
CA ALA A 8 -6.36 -11.70 -13.15
C ALA A 8 -7.77 -12.24 -12.82
N PRO A 9 -7.88 -13.44 -12.22
CA PRO A 9 -9.16 -14.05 -11.92
C PRO A 9 -10.05 -13.16 -11.01
N PRO A 10 -11.38 -13.34 -11.04
CA PRO A 10 -12.29 -12.56 -10.21
C PRO A 10 -11.95 -12.69 -8.72
N LEU A 11 -12.12 -11.57 -8.00
CA LEU A 11 -11.88 -11.44 -6.56
C LEU A 11 -12.64 -12.53 -5.80
N ARG A 12 -11.95 -13.56 -5.30
CA ARG A 12 -12.56 -14.54 -4.39
C ARG A 12 -12.65 -13.92 -3.00
N GLN A 13 -13.84 -13.97 -2.40
CA GLN A 13 -14.03 -13.64 -1.00
C GLN A 13 -13.12 -14.52 -0.14
N MET A 14 -12.17 -13.90 0.56
CA MET A 14 -11.41 -14.55 1.61
C MET A 14 -12.29 -14.68 2.85
N LYS A 15 -12.33 -15.87 3.44
CA LYS A 15 -13.00 -16.08 4.73
C LYS A 15 -12.32 -15.19 5.78
N PRO A 16 -13.08 -14.55 6.69
CA PRO A 16 -12.49 -13.79 7.79
C PRO A 16 -11.57 -14.69 8.63
N ALA A 17 -10.39 -14.17 8.98
CA ALA A 17 -9.47 -14.87 9.88
C ALA A 17 -10.10 -15.03 11.27
N GLU A 18 -9.95 -16.21 11.89
CA GLU A 18 -10.39 -16.45 13.27
C GLU A 18 -9.65 -15.51 14.25
N PRO A 19 -10.31 -15.03 15.32
CA PRO A 19 -9.69 -14.11 16.27
C PRO A 19 -8.63 -14.82 17.11
N THR A 20 -7.36 -14.61 16.78
CA THR A 20 -6.20 -15.10 17.54
C THR A 20 -6.00 -14.28 18.82
N LEU A 21 -5.71 -14.93 19.95
CA LEU A 21 -5.36 -14.27 21.23
C LEU A 21 -4.11 -13.36 21.16
N SER A 22 -3.40 -13.37 20.03
CA SER A 22 -2.27 -12.49 19.72
C SER A 22 -2.67 -11.15 19.08
N LEU A 23 -3.97 -10.87 18.96
CA LEU A 23 -4.46 -9.61 18.39
C LEU A 23 -4.52 -8.48 19.43
N PRO A 24 -4.37 -7.22 19.01
CA PRO A 24 -4.28 -6.09 19.92
C PRO A 24 -5.62 -5.67 20.54
N TRP A 25 -6.74 -6.05 19.92
CA TRP A 25 -8.09 -5.89 20.48
C TRP A 25 -9.03 -7.01 20.00
N PRO A 26 -10.12 -7.30 20.74
CA PRO A 26 -11.14 -8.24 20.29
C PRO A 26 -11.72 -7.83 18.94
N GLY A 27 -11.73 -8.77 17.99
CA GLY A 27 -12.30 -8.54 16.65
C GLY A 27 -11.36 -7.88 15.64
N ALA A 28 -10.11 -7.58 15.99
CA ALA A 28 -9.10 -7.19 14.99
C ALA A 28 -8.97 -8.30 13.93
N ARG A 29 -8.76 -7.92 12.66
CA ARG A 29 -8.59 -8.89 11.56
C ARG A 29 -7.28 -8.65 10.84
N ALA A 30 -6.19 -9.03 11.48
CA ALA A 30 -4.87 -8.97 10.86
C ALA A 30 -4.81 -9.89 9.64
N LEU A 31 -4.30 -9.36 8.52
CA LEU A 31 -4.11 -10.15 7.31
C LEU A 31 -2.99 -11.18 7.53
N PRO A 32 -3.22 -12.47 7.23
CA PRO A 32 -2.19 -13.51 7.38
C PRO A 32 -1.14 -13.39 6.28
N ASP A 33 0.03 -14.00 6.47
CA ASP A 33 1.10 -14.04 5.46
C ASP A 33 0.62 -14.60 4.10
N THR A 34 -0.31 -15.56 4.12
CA THR A 34 -0.94 -16.11 2.90
C THR A 34 -1.75 -15.09 2.10
N PHE A 35 -2.22 -14.00 2.72
CA PHE A 35 -2.80 -12.87 1.99
C PHE A 35 -1.75 -12.16 1.14
N PHE A 36 -0.51 -12.05 1.64
CA PHE A 36 0.58 -11.36 0.96
C PHE A 36 1.33 -12.27 -0.02
N ASP A 37 1.36 -13.58 0.23
CA ASP A 37 1.99 -14.56 -0.67
C ASP A 37 1.11 -14.87 -1.89
N ARG A 38 0.83 -13.83 -2.69
CA ARG A 38 0.08 -13.89 -3.95
C ARG A 38 0.74 -13.03 -5.03
N ASP A 39 0.28 -13.16 -6.28
CA ASP A 39 0.75 -12.32 -7.38
C ASP A 39 0.75 -10.82 -7.03
N ALA A 40 1.80 -10.09 -7.42
CA ALA A 40 2.00 -8.71 -7.00
C ALA A 40 0.90 -7.75 -7.48
N GLN A 41 0.36 -7.93 -8.69
CA GLN A 41 -0.75 -7.08 -9.18
C GLN A 41 -2.07 -7.43 -8.48
N LEU A 42 -2.34 -8.72 -8.25
CA LEU A 42 -3.48 -9.15 -7.45
C LEU A 42 -3.42 -8.57 -6.04
N LEU A 43 -2.26 -8.73 -5.37
CA LEU A 43 -2.02 -8.19 -4.04
C LEU A 43 -2.17 -6.67 -4.00
N ALA A 44 -1.60 -5.95 -4.96
CA ALA A 44 -1.70 -4.49 -5.04
C ALA A 44 -3.15 -4.02 -5.10
N ARG A 45 -3.98 -4.65 -5.93
CA ARG A 45 -5.42 -4.35 -6.02
C ARG A 45 -6.16 -4.66 -4.72
N GLU A 46 -5.88 -5.79 -4.09
CA GLU A 46 -6.61 -6.23 -2.89
C GLU A 46 -6.17 -5.53 -1.60
N LEU A 47 -4.98 -4.93 -1.59
CA LEU A 47 -4.54 -4.05 -0.51
C LEU A 47 -5.32 -2.73 -0.46
N LEU A 48 -5.92 -2.29 -1.57
CA LEU A 48 -6.75 -1.08 -1.58
C LEU A 48 -7.95 -1.25 -0.63
N GLY A 49 -8.13 -0.26 0.25
CA GLY A 49 -9.16 -0.26 1.28
C GLY A 49 -8.74 -0.90 2.62
N LYS A 50 -7.64 -1.68 2.65
CA LYS A 50 -7.06 -2.22 3.89
C LYS A 50 -6.42 -1.12 4.72
N VAL A 51 -6.28 -1.35 6.02
CA VAL A 51 -5.76 -0.34 6.96
C VAL A 51 -4.43 -0.79 7.54
N ILE A 52 -3.39 0.01 7.40
CA ILE A 52 -2.14 -0.17 8.14
C ILE A 52 -2.34 0.35 9.55
N ARG A 53 -2.00 -0.46 10.55
CA ARG A 53 -2.05 -0.12 11.99
C ARG A 53 -0.64 -0.13 12.55
N HIS A 54 -0.20 0.97 13.16
CA HIS A 54 1.09 1.05 13.84
C HIS A 54 0.92 1.58 15.27
N ARG A 55 1.38 0.81 16.25
CA ARG A 55 1.35 1.19 17.66
C ARG A 55 2.49 2.15 17.98
N VAL A 56 2.16 3.34 18.46
CA VAL A 56 3.12 4.34 18.93
C VAL A 56 2.73 4.76 20.35
N GLY A 57 3.44 4.22 21.33
CA GLY A 57 3.07 4.34 22.75
C GLY A 57 1.74 3.65 23.02
N THR A 58 0.75 4.41 23.51
CA THR A 58 -0.61 3.93 23.75
C THR A 58 -1.55 4.10 22.55
N LEU A 59 -1.12 4.82 21.52
CA LEU A 59 -1.94 5.13 20.34
C LEU A 59 -1.70 4.13 19.22
N TRP A 60 -2.78 3.81 18.50
CA TRP A 60 -2.69 3.14 17.20
C TRP A 60 -2.85 4.18 16.10
N LEU A 61 -1.76 4.50 15.42
CA LEU A 61 -1.79 5.33 14.22
C LEU A 61 -2.31 4.46 13.06
N SER A 62 -3.16 5.02 12.21
CA SER A 62 -3.74 4.21 11.13
C SER A 62 -3.99 4.97 9.85
N ALA A 63 -3.81 4.25 8.74
CA ALA A 63 -4.04 4.79 7.41
C ALA A 63 -4.59 3.70 6.47
N ARG A 64 -5.67 4.04 5.78
CA ARG A 64 -6.26 3.24 4.70
C ARG A 64 -5.40 3.33 3.46
N ILE A 65 -4.98 2.20 2.91
CA ILE A 65 -4.25 2.14 1.64
C ILE A 65 -5.18 2.54 0.50
N ILE A 66 -4.79 3.55 -0.28
CA ILE A 66 -5.59 4.08 -1.40
C ILE A 66 -4.86 4.04 -2.74
N GLU A 67 -3.55 3.78 -2.72
CA GLU A 67 -2.71 3.75 -3.92
C GLU A 67 -1.54 2.79 -3.72
N THR A 68 -1.37 1.89 -4.67
CA THR A 68 -0.32 0.86 -4.65
C THR A 68 0.36 0.75 -6.01
N GLU A 69 1.62 0.32 -6.02
CA GLU A 69 2.34 -0.02 -7.25
C GLU A 69 2.91 -1.43 -7.13
N ALA A 70 2.66 -2.28 -8.13
CA ALA A 70 3.25 -3.62 -8.21
C ALA A 70 4.60 -3.58 -8.93
N TYR A 71 5.53 -4.40 -8.44
CA TYR A 71 6.86 -4.56 -8.99
C TYR A 71 7.20 -6.04 -9.06
N TYR A 72 7.68 -6.49 -10.22
CA TYR A 72 8.20 -7.83 -10.42
C TYR A 72 9.73 -7.80 -10.54
N LEU A 73 10.39 -8.94 -10.28
CA LEU A 73 11.84 -9.10 -10.49
C LEU A 73 12.27 -8.74 -11.92
N VAL A 74 11.43 -9.09 -12.90
CA VAL A 74 11.69 -8.85 -14.33
C VAL A 74 11.51 -7.40 -14.76
N ASP A 75 10.87 -6.56 -13.93
CA ASP A 75 10.63 -5.16 -14.26
C ASP A 75 11.93 -4.36 -14.08
N LYS A 76 12.41 -3.68 -15.12
CA LYS A 76 13.57 -2.78 -15.00
C LYS A 76 13.33 -1.67 -13.98
N GLY A 77 12.09 -1.28 -13.73
CA GLY A 77 11.73 -0.29 -12.71
C GLY A 77 11.84 -0.80 -11.27
N SER A 78 11.99 -2.11 -11.05
CA SER A 78 12.08 -2.72 -9.71
C SER A 78 13.48 -2.65 -9.14
N HIS A 79 13.59 -2.47 -7.81
CA HIS A 79 14.86 -2.63 -7.10
C HIS A 79 15.40 -4.06 -7.19
N ALA A 80 14.51 -5.06 -7.26
CA ALA A 80 14.91 -6.46 -7.34
C ALA A 80 15.64 -6.78 -8.67
N SER A 81 15.29 -6.07 -9.75
CA SER A 81 15.94 -6.24 -11.07
C SER A 81 17.42 -5.85 -11.06
N LEU A 82 17.89 -5.17 -10.00
CA LEU A 82 19.30 -4.80 -9.81
C LEU A 82 20.08 -5.87 -9.04
N GLY A 83 19.49 -7.04 -8.84
CA GLY A 83 20.09 -8.17 -8.13
C GLY A 83 19.94 -8.11 -6.62
N TYR A 84 20.17 -9.26 -6.01
CA TYR A 84 20.16 -9.46 -4.57
C TYR A 84 21.27 -8.65 -3.90
N THR A 85 20.94 -8.05 -2.74
CA THR A 85 21.89 -7.46 -1.79
C THR A 85 21.30 -7.61 -0.39
N GLU A 86 22.11 -7.52 0.67
CA GLU A 86 21.59 -7.53 2.04
C GLU A 86 20.53 -6.46 2.31
N LYS A 87 20.65 -5.29 1.67
CA LYS A 87 19.66 -4.20 1.76
C LYS A 87 18.36 -4.47 1.00
N ARG A 88 18.31 -5.51 0.15
CA ARG A 88 17.13 -5.88 -0.65
C ARG A 88 16.61 -7.26 -0.31
N LYS A 89 17.20 -7.95 0.67
CA LYS A 89 16.87 -9.34 0.98
C LYS A 89 15.40 -9.58 1.27
N ALA A 90 14.73 -8.60 1.88
CA ALA A 90 13.30 -8.65 2.14
C ALA A 90 12.48 -8.89 0.86
N LEU A 91 12.86 -8.28 -0.27
CA LEU A 91 12.19 -8.49 -1.57
C LEU A 91 12.29 -9.94 -2.07
N PHE A 92 13.29 -10.70 -1.62
CA PHE A 92 13.53 -12.08 -2.03
C PHE A 92 13.02 -13.10 -0.99
N ALA A 93 12.41 -12.63 0.10
CA ALA A 93 11.73 -13.47 1.08
C ALA A 93 10.28 -13.75 0.66
N ASP A 94 9.65 -14.70 1.34
CA ASP A 94 8.24 -15.06 1.11
C ASP A 94 7.30 -13.84 1.32
N GLY A 95 6.09 -13.93 0.77
CA GLY A 95 5.07 -12.91 0.94
C GLY A 95 4.82 -12.52 2.41
N GLY A 96 4.64 -11.22 2.65
CA GLY A 96 4.34 -10.68 3.98
C GLY A 96 5.53 -10.08 4.73
N HIS A 97 6.72 -10.08 4.14
CA HIS A 97 7.85 -9.30 4.66
C HIS A 97 7.73 -7.82 4.32
N ILE A 98 8.13 -6.99 5.28
CA ILE A 98 8.26 -5.55 5.12
C ILE A 98 9.59 -5.27 4.45
N TYR A 99 9.54 -4.61 3.29
CA TYR A 99 10.71 -4.02 2.66
C TYR A 99 10.61 -2.49 2.73
N MET A 100 11.53 -1.88 3.48
CA MET A 100 11.65 -0.44 3.56
C MET A 100 12.99 0.05 3.03
N TYR A 101 12.95 1.20 2.37
CA TYR A 101 14.16 1.84 1.87
C TYR A 101 14.04 3.36 1.91
N TYR A 102 15.17 4.05 1.79
CA TYR A 102 15.20 5.49 1.69
C TYR A 102 14.91 5.93 0.25
N ALA A 103 13.71 6.44 0.02
CA ALA A 103 13.34 7.12 -1.22
C ALA A 103 13.76 8.60 -1.17
N ARG A 104 13.60 9.32 -2.29
CA ARG A 104 13.80 10.76 -2.30
C ARG A 104 12.80 11.42 -1.34
N GLY A 105 13.31 11.98 -0.25
CA GLY A 105 12.52 12.70 0.75
C GLY A 105 12.09 11.91 1.99
N GLY A 106 12.50 10.63 2.12
CA GLY A 106 12.31 9.85 3.36
C GLY A 106 12.11 8.36 3.18
N ASP A 107 11.61 7.72 4.23
CA ASP A 107 11.30 6.28 4.31
C ASP A 107 10.19 5.89 3.31
N SER A 108 10.28 4.70 2.72
CA SER A 108 9.28 4.12 1.80
C SER A 108 8.95 2.71 2.22
N LEU A 109 7.69 2.28 2.06
CA LEU A 109 7.16 1.01 2.55
C LEU A 109 6.66 0.11 1.42
N ASN A 110 7.12 -1.13 1.38
CA ASN A 110 6.66 -2.16 0.46
C ASN A 110 6.39 -3.45 1.23
N PHE A 111 5.55 -4.29 0.67
CA PHE A 111 5.31 -5.66 1.14
C PHE A 111 5.78 -6.64 0.08
N SER A 112 6.59 -7.62 0.46
CA SER A 112 6.96 -8.71 -0.43
C SER A 112 5.73 -9.52 -0.82
N ALA A 113 5.69 -9.92 -2.08
CA ALA A 113 4.61 -10.67 -2.70
C ALA A 113 5.09 -12.09 -3.06
N HIS A 114 4.23 -12.90 -3.67
CA HIS A 114 4.63 -14.23 -4.12
C HIS A 114 5.74 -14.17 -5.17
N GLY A 115 6.78 -14.97 -4.94
CA GLY A 115 7.92 -15.11 -5.83
C GLY A 115 9.06 -14.13 -5.53
N PRO A 116 10.33 -14.57 -5.68
CA PRO A 116 11.48 -13.76 -5.30
C PRO A 116 11.58 -12.48 -6.13
N GLY A 117 11.76 -11.36 -5.44
CA GLY A 117 11.91 -10.03 -6.04
C GLY A 117 10.59 -9.32 -6.35
N ASN A 118 9.45 -9.96 -6.10
CA ASN A 118 8.13 -9.38 -6.32
C ASN A 118 7.64 -8.66 -5.06
N ALA A 119 7.08 -7.46 -5.23
CA ALA A 119 6.59 -6.67 -4.11
C ALA A 119 5.52 -5.65 -4.53
N VAL A 120 4.84 -5.12 -3.53
CA VAL A 120 3.89 -4.02 -3.67
C VAL A 120 4.36 -2.83 -2.85
N LEU A 121 4.58 -1.69 -3.50
CA LEU A 121 4.81 -0.41 -2.86
C LEU A 121 3.47 0.17 -2.39
N ILE A 122 3.42 0.64 -1.15
CA ILE A 122 2.31 1.46 -0.67
C ILE A 122 2.60 2.91 -1.04
N LYS A 123 2.00 3.36 -2.15
CA LYS A 123 2.34 4.63 -2.78
C LYS A 123 1.68 5.80 -2.07
N SER A 124 0.46 5.63 -1.57
CA SER A 124 -0.19 6.59 -0.68
C SER A 124 -1.31 5.93 0.13
N ALA A 125 -1.71 6.63 1.18
CA ALA A 125 -2.81 6.23 2.04
C ALA A 125 -3.69 7.46 2.35
N HIS A 126 -4.80 7.23 3.03
CA HIS A 126 -5.62 8.25 3.67
C HIS A 126 -5.70 7.95 5.16
N PRO A 127 -5.61 8.94 6.06
CA PRO A 127 -5.81 8.69 7.49
C PRO A 127 -7.12 7.94 7.75
N TRP A 128 -7.06 6.95 8.62
CA TRP A 128 -8.21 6.15 9.03
C TRP A 128 -8.53 6.49 10.49
N VAL A 129 -9.81 6.73 10.76
CA VAL A 129 -10.29 7.11 12.10
C VAL A 129 -11.47 6.22 12.44
N ASP A 130 -11.37 5.56 13.59
CA ASP A 130 -12.40 4.68 14.13
C ASP A 130 -12.28 4.60 15.66
N ALA A 131 -12.99 3.66 16.28
CA ALA A 131 -12.98 3.47 17.73
C ALA A 131 -11.59 3.16 18.31
N ILE A 132 -10.66 2.64 17.51
CA ILE A 132 -9.31 2.27 17.93
C ILE A 132 -8.33 3.42 17.66
N SER A 133 -8.45 4.07 16.51
CA SER A 133 -7.60 5.15 16.04
C SER A 133 -8.38 6.46 16.03
N GLY A 134 -8.66 7.02 17.20
CA GLY A 134 -9.45 8.25 17.36
C GLY A 134 -8.72 9.56 17.00
N PRO A 135 -9.28 10.72 17.38
CA PRO A 135 -8.71 12.04 17.11
C PRO A 135 -7.27 12.23 17.59
N ASP A 136 -6.90 11.64 18.73
CA ASP A 136 -5.53 11.73 19.27
C ASP A 136 -4.51 11.02 18.38
N ALA A 137 -4.89 9.91 17.75
CA ALA A 137 -4.06 9.22 16.77
C ALA A 137 -3.87 10.07 15.52
N LEU A 138 -4.94 10.69 15.01
CA LEU A 138 -4.83 11.62 13.88
C LEU A 138 -3.93 12.82 14.20
N ALA A 139 -4.09 13.41 15.39
CA ALA A 139 -3.26 14.51 15.85
C ALA A 139 -1.78 14.10 15.98
N ALA A 140 -1.50 12.88 16.45
CA ALA A 140 -0.14 12.32 16.47
C ALA A 140 0.43 12.16 15.05
N MET A 141 -0.36 11.65 14.10
CA MET A 141 0.06 11.56 12.70
C MET A 141 0.38 12.93 12.09
N GLN A 142 -0.40 13.96 12.43
CA GLN A 142 -0.15 15.35 11.98
C GLN A 142 1.13 15.93 12.58
N ARG A 143 1.42 15.66 13.87
CA ARG A 143 2.68 16.05 14.52
C ARG A 143 3.88 15.38 13.86
N ASN A 144 3.75 14.11 13.44
CA ASN A 144 4.84 13.39 12.76
C ASN A 144 5.12 13.91 11.34
N ASN A 145 4.14 14.53 10.68
CA ASN A 145 4.23 14.97 9.29
C ASN A 145 3.64 16.37 9.07
N PRO A 146 4.25 17.41 9.68
CA PRO A 146 3.74 18.77 9.59
C PRO A 146 3.83 19.32 8.16
N GLY A 147 3.09 20.40 7.92
CA GLY A 147 3.26 21.25 6.75
C GLY A 147 4.64 21.92 6.74
N SER A 148 4.98 22.55 5.61
CA SER A 148 6.27 23.22 5.44
C SER A 148 6.52 24.37 6.43
N LEU A 149 5.46 24.92 7.04
CA LEU A 149 5.53 25.98 8.05
C LEU A 149 5.26 25.44 9.46
N GLY A 150 5.31 24.13 9.68
CA GLY A 150 5.08 23.49 10.98
C GLY A 150 3.61 23.30 11.35
N GLN A 151 2.67 23.83 10.57
CA GLN A 151 1.23 23.68 10.82
C GLN A 151 0.76 22.23 10.58
N PRO A 152 -0.30 21.76 11.26
CA PRO A 152 -0.91 20.46 10.97
C PRO A 152 -1.30 20.36 9.49
N ARG A 153 -0.89 19.27 8.83
CA ARG A 153 -1.30 19.02 7.45
C ARG A 153 -2.76 18.57 7.42
N ALA A 154 -3.52 19.07 6.44
CA ALA A 154 -4.88 18.61 6.20
C ALA A 154 -4.93 17.08 5.97
N PRO A 155 -5.93 16.34 6.50
CA PRO A 155 -6.01 14.88 6.39
C PRO A 155 -5.83 14.35 4.97
N GLU A 156 -6.40 15.04 3.98
CA GLU A 156 -6.37 14.72 2.56
C GLU A 156 -4.96 14.68 1.96
N ARG A 157 -4.00 15.36 2.60
CA ARG A 157 -2.60 15.45 2.17
C ARG A 157 -1.64 14.77 3.13
N LEU A 158 -2.13 14.30 4.29
CA LEU A 158 -1.30 13.77 5.37
C LEU A 158 -0.54 12.51 4.94
N CYS A 159 -1.17 11.65 4.14
CA CYS A 159 -0.59 10.40 3.65
C CYS A 159 -0.52 10.32 2.11
N ALA A 160 -0.63 11.46 1.41
CA ALA A 160 -0.68 11.59 -0.05
C ALA A 160 0.70 11.41 -0.72
N GLY A 161 1.39 10.30 -0.43
CA GLY A 161 2.69 9.96 -0.99
C GLY A 161 3.48 9.00 -0.10
N GLN A 162 4.34 8.18 -0.71
CA GLN A 162 5.02 7.07 -0.03
C GLN A 162 5.82 7.50 1.20
N THR A 163 6.52 8.65 1.10
CA THR A 163 7.29 9.20 2.22
C THR A 163 6.42 9.94 3.23
N LEU A 164 5.29 10.49 2.80
CA LEU A 164 4.34 11.18 3.67
C LEU A 164 3.57 10.20 4.55
N LEU A 165 3.13 9.08 3.96
CA LEU A 165 2.57 7.91 4.64
C LEU A 165 3.51 7.44 5.75
N CYS A 166 4.76 7.12 5.44
CA CYS A 166 5.71 6.61 6.44
C CYS A 166 5.94 7.62 7.56
N LYS A 167 6.09 8.91 7.22
CA LYS A 167 6.20 9.98 8.22
C LYS A 167 4.97 10.03 9.13
N ALA A 168 3.77 10.11 8.57
CA ALA A 168 2.52 10.21 9.33
C ALA A 168 2.37 9.01 10.29
N LEU A 169 2.63 7.79 9.80
CA LEU A 169 2.59 6.59 10.63
C LEU A 169 3.80 6.41 11.56
N GLY A 170 4.85 7.24 11.47
CA GLY A 170 6.06 7.08 12.29
C GLY A 170 6.88 5.83 11.92
N LEU A 171 6.79 5.34 10.69
CA LEU A 171 7.54 4.19 10.20
C LEU A 171 8.95 4.61 9.75
N LYS A 172 9.96 3.84 10.16
CA LYS A 172 11.38 4.12 9.93
C LYS A 172 12.11 2.87 9.45
N VAL A 173 12.95 3.03 8.42
CA VAL A 173 13.77 1.95 7.85
C VAL A 173 14.54 1.17 8.92
N PRO A 174 15.29 1.78 9.86
CA PRO A 174 16.06 1.04 10.86
C PRO A 174 15.22 0.16 11.80
N ASN A 175 13.93 0.48 11.93
CA ASN A 175 13.05 -0.18 12.89
C ASN A 175 12.24 -1.32 12.26
N TRP A 176 12.00 -1.27 10.95
CA TRP A 176 10.97 -2.10 10.31
C TRP A 176 11.43 -2.85 9.05
N ASP A 177 12.53 -2.45 8.42
CA ASP A 177 13.02 -3.16 7.22
C ASP A 177 13.37 -4.63 7.54
N ALA A 178 13.07 -5.51 6.58
CA ALA A 178 13.28 -6.96 6.65
C ALA A 178 12.60 -7.68 7.83
N ARG A 179 11.53 -7.11 8.38
CA ARG A 179 10.70 -7.75 9.43
C ARG A 179 9.41 -8.33 8.85
N ARG A 180 8.81 -9.28 9.55
CA ARG A 180 7.41 -9.65 9.35
C ARG A 180 6.49 -8.71 10.14
N PHE A 181 5.20 -8.74 9.82
CA PHE A 181 4.20 -8.08 10.64
C PHE A 181 4.14 -8.67 12.05
N ASP A 182 3.88 -7.80 13.01
CA ASP A 182 3.60 -8.16 14.39
C ASP A 182 2.24 -7.55 14.74
N PRO A 183 1.17 -8.34 14.91
CA PRO A 183 -0.16 -7.83 15.26
C PRO A 183 -0.19 -6.95 16.50
N GLN A 184 0.80 -7.05 17.41
CA GLN A 184 0.89 -6.22 18.61
C GLN A 184 1.55 -4.84 18.35
N GLN A 185 2.19 -4.65 17.20
CA GLN A 185 2.94 -3.42 16.89
C GLN A 185 2.68 -2.84 15.49
N LEU A 186 2.72 -3.65 14.43
CA LEU A 186 2.52 -3.22 13.05
C LEU A 186 1.90 -4.35 12.24
N PHE A 187 0.71 -4.11 11.69
CA PHE A 187 0.01 -5.05 10.82
C PHE A 187 -0.91 -4.34 9.84
N VAL A 188 -1.40 -5.09 8.85
CA VAL A 188 -2.46 -4.65 7.94
C VAL A 188 -3.75 -5.35 8.33
N GLU A 189 -4.81 -4.56 8.49
CA GLU A 189 -6.11 -5.02 8.95
C GLU A 189 -7.12 -5.02 7.80
N ASP A 190 -7.96 -6.06 7.77
CA ASP A 190 -9.17 -6.07 6.96
C ASP A 190 -10.36 -5.47 7.73
N VAL A 191 -10.74 -4.25 7.38
CA VAL A 191 -11.87 -3.53 8.00
C VAL A 191 -13.18 -3.69 7.20
N ASP A 192 -13.29 -4.75 6.38
CA ASP A 192 -14.44 -5.06 5.50
C ASP A 192 -14.79 -3.96 4.48
N GLU A 193 -13.82 -3.11 4.17
CA GLU A 193 -13.95 -2.07 3.17
C GLU A 193 -13.29 -2.47 1.86
N ARG A 194 -13.96 -2.15 0.76
CA ARG A 194 -13.51 -2.46 -0.60
C ARG A 194 -13.71 -1.25 -1.50
N PRO A 195 -12.82 -0.99 -2.47
CA PRO A 195 -13.08 0.00 -3.50
C PRO A 195 -14.28 -0.44 -4.35
N HIS A 196 -15.12 0.51 -4.78
CA HIS A 196 -16.16 0.24 -5.78
C HIS A 196 -15.59 0.26 -7.21
N ALA A 197 -14.50 0.98 -7.41
CA ALA A 197 -13.78 0.99 -8.67
C ALA A 197 -12.29 1.22 -8.43
N ILE A 198 -11.46 0.59 -9.25
CA ILE A 198 -10.01 0.71 -9.23
C ILE A 198 -9.55 1.35 -10.52
N ILE A 199 -8.74 2.39 -10.40
CA ILE A 199 -8.07 3.03 -11.55
C ILE A 199 -6.71 2.38 -11.73
N GLN A 200 -6.47 1.77 -12.89
CA GLN A 200 -5.20 1.19 -13.28
C GLN A 200 -4.46 2.13 -14.25
N CYS A 201 -3.21 2.46 -13.96
CA CYS A 201 -2.40 3.37 -14.79
C CYS A 201 -0.90 3.15 -14.61
N ALA A 202 -0.08 3.91 -15.34
CA ALA A 202 1.37 3.83 -15.22
C ALA A 202 1.88 4.19 -13.81
N ARG A 203 2.95 3.52 -13.39
CA ARG A 203 3.67 3.78 -12.13
C ARG A 203 4.34 5.16 -12.13
N LEU A 204 4.56 5.72 -10.95
CA LEU A 204 5.17 7.04 -10.76
C LEU A 204 6.64 6.94 -10.39
N GLY A 205 7.46 7.79 -11.01
CA GLY A 205 8.87 7.93 -10.66
C GLY A 205 9.78 6.89 -11.32
N ILE A 206 9.28 6.15 -12.32
CA ILE A 206 10.09 5.22 -13.11
C ILE A 206 10.83 6.01 -14.22
N PRO A 207 12.17 5.90 -14.31
CA PRO A 207 12.93 6.55 -15.38
C PRO A 207 12.57 6.02 -16.78
N LYS A 208 12.75 6.87 -17.80
CA LYS A 208 12.52 6.49 -19.20
C LYS A 208 13.37 5.28 -19.59
N GLY A 209 12.77 4.31 -20.30
CA GLY A 209 13.40 3.07 -20.73
C GLY A 209 13.51 1.98 -19.64
N ARG A 210 12.90 2.20 -18.46
CA ARG A 210 12.87 1.23 -17.35
C ARG A 210 11.47 0.70 -17.07
N ASP A 211 10.73 0.44 -18.14
CA ASP A 211 9.36 -0.08 -18.11
C ASP A 211 8.38 0.88 -17.41
N GLU A 212 8.58 2.19 -17.66
CA GLU A 212 7.76 3.30 -17.14
C GLU A 212 6.33 3.29 -17.67
N HIS A 213 6.08 2.62 -18.80
CA HIS A 213 4.79 2.52 -19.44
C HIS A 213 3.89 1.42 -18.84
N LEU A 214 4.44 0.51 -18.02
CA LEU A 214 3.66 -0.61 -17.47
C LEU A 214 2.57 -0.10 -16.52
N PRO A 215 1.30 -0.52 -16.71
CA PRO A 215 0.16 0.00 -15.97
C PRO A 215 -0.01 -0.70 -14.61
N TYR A 216 1.05 -0.76 -13.82
CA TYR A 216 1.09 -1.50 -12.54
C TYR A 216 0.84 -0.60 -11.33
N ARG A 217 0.21 0.58 -11.51
CA ARG A 217 -0.31 1.44 -10.43
C ARG A 217 -1.80 1.28 -10.32
N PHE A 218 -2.28 1.07 -9.10
CA PHE A 218 -3.70 0.89 -8.78
C PHE A 218 -4.13 1.91 -7.74
N VAL A 219 -5.29 2.53 -7.95
CA VAL A 219 -5.83 3.60 -7.09
C VAL A 219 -7.30 3.33 -6.79
N ASP A 220 -7.74 3.45 -5.53
CA ASP A 220 -9.16 3.50 -5.20
C ASP A 220 -9.77 4.77 -5.81
N ALA A 221 -10.73 4.61 -6.73
CA ALA A 221 -11.32 5.72 -7.47
C ALA A 221 -11.94 6.80 -6.57
N ARG A 222 -12.48 6.41 -5.41
CA ARG A 222 -13.04 7.34 -4.41
C ARG A 222 -11.99 8.33 -3.88
N TYR A 223 -10.73 7.91 -3.86
CA TYR A 223 -9.61 8.66 -3.31
C TYR A 223 -8.64 9.19 -4.36
N ALA A 224 -9.01 9.18 -5.65
CA ALA A 224 -8.13 9.60 -6.75
C ALA A 224 -7.53 11.00 -6.55
N ARG A 225 -8.28 11.94 -5.95
CA ARG A 225 -7.79 13.31 -5.65
C ARG A 225 -6.82 13.39 -4.47
N HIS A 226 -6.74 12.36 -3.64
CA HIS A 226 -5.93 12.28 -2.41
C HIS A 226 -4.66 11.44 -2.59
N CYS A 227 -4.54 10.72 -3.71
CA CYS A 227 -3.34 9.95 -4.01
C CYS A 227 -2.15 10.84 -4.40
N THR A 228 -0.95 10.24 -4.51
CA THR A 228 0.31 10.95 -4.81
C THR A 228 0.21 11.81 -6.07
N ARG A 229 -0.46 11.29 -7.10
CA ARG A 229 -0.78 12.02 -8.33
C ARG A 229 -2.10 11.55 -8.88
N ASN A 230 -3.07 12.47 -8.95
CA ASN A 230 -4.41 12.16 -9.44
C ASN A 230 -4.36 11.59 -10.89
N PRO A 231 -4.78 10.32 -11.10
CA PRO A 231 -4.87 9.73 -12.44
C PRO A 231 -6.00 10.33 -13.28
N LEU A 232 -7.01 10.95 -12.66
CA LEU A 232 -8.17 11.56 -13.32
C LEU A 232 -8.03 13.08 -13.50
N ARG A 233 -6.80 13.60 -13.48
CA ARG A 233 -6.56 15.04 -13.72
C ARG A 233 -6.96 15.41 -15.16
N ARG A 234 -7.24 16.68 -15.38
CA ARG A 234 -7.61 17.23 -16.69
C ARG A 234 -6.66 16.74 -17.80
N GLY A 235 -7.24 16.25 -18.90
CA GLY A 235 -6.51 15.78 -20.08
C GLY A 235 -6.16 14.28 -20.08
N GLN A 236 -6.44 13.54 -19.00
CA GLN A 236 -6.33 12.08 -18.98
C GLN A 236 -7.58 11.44 -19.58
N VAL A 237 -7.38 10.42 -20.42
CA VAL A 237 -8.44 9.74 -21.17
C VAL A 237 -8.43 8.25 -20.83
N GLU A 238 -9.59 7.69 -20.49
CA GLU A 238 -9.75 6.26 -20.26
C GLU A 238 -9.44 5.45 -21.53
N GLY A 239 -8.84 4.27 -21.36
CA GLY A 239 -8.36 3.43 -22.46
C GLY A 239 -7.01 3.85 -23.04
N ARG A 240 -6.55 5.08 -22.74
CA ARG A 240 -5.23 5.59 -23.16
C ARG A 240 -4.30 5.83 -21.98
N ASP A 241 -4.72 6.65 -21.02
CA ASP A 241 -3.91 7.08 -19.87
C ASP A 241 -4.15 6.20 -18.63
N TYR A 242 -5.35 5.63 -18.53
CA TYR A 242 -5.76 4.74 -17.45
C TYR A 242 -6.88 3.80 -17.91
N GLN A 243 -7.12 2.74 -17.16
CA GLN A 243 -8.32 1.89 -17.25
C GLN A 243 -9.10 2.00 -15.95
N LEU A 244 -10.44 2.05 -16.03
CA LEU A 244 -11.31 2.00 -14.87
C LEU A 244 -11.92 0.61 -14.75
N HIS A 245 -11.68 -0.05 -13.62
CA HIS A 245 -12.24 -1.36 -13.31
C HIS A 245 -13.33 -1.19 -12.25
N THR A 246 -14.59 -1.21 -12.66
CA THR A 246 -15.72 -1.23 -11.73
C THR A 246 -15.83 -2.61 -11.09
N LEU A 247 -15.88 -2.65 -9.77
CA LEU A 247 -16.07 -3.87 -9.01
C LEU A 247 -17.56 -4.01 -8.69
N GLU A 248 -18.18 -5.08 -9.19
CA GLU A 248 -19.56 -5.37 -8.82
C GLU A 248 -19.64 -5.57 -7.30
N PRO A 249 -20.69 -5.04 -6.64
CA PRO A 249 -20.95 -5.41 -5.25
C PRO A 249 -21.11 -6.92 -5.18
N THR A 250 -20.28 -7.59 -4.38
CA THR A 250 -20.49 -9.00 -4.07
C THR A 250 -21.89 -9.11 -3.47
N ARG A 251 -22.83 -9.74 -4.20
CA ARG A 251 -24.16 -10.02 -3.66
C ARG A 251 -23.98 -10.79 -2.33
N PRO A 252 -24.78 -10.46 -1.30
CA PRO A 252 -24.74 -11.14 -0.01
C PRO A 252 -25.01 -12.64 -0.14
#